data_AF-A0A7D9H461-F1
#
_entry.id   AF-A0A7D9H461-F1
#
_cell.length_a   1.000
_cell.length_b   1.000
_cell.length_c   1.000
_cell.angle_alpha   90.00
_cell.angle_beta   90.00
_cell.angle_gamma   90.00
#
_symmetry.space_group_name_H-M   'P 1'
#
loop_
_entity.id
_entity.type
_entity.pdbx_description
1 polymer ?
#
loop_
_entity_poly.entity_id
_entity_poly.type
_entity_poly.pdbx_seq_one_letter_code
_entity_poly.pdbx_strand_id
1 'polypeptide(L)'
;MVVVSKSMLVYIAMMNLRNQVEELLPDWERWYPSLFDAASDLGLIKAEVCDPDSLLLTRRHAKIRQRAEDAHREKWGGQVQEHAGKRK
;
A
#
# COMPACT_ATOMS: atom_id res chain seq x y z
N MET A 1 11.38 1.33 26.89
CA MET A 1 10.64 2.58 27.18
C MET A 1 10.98 3.54 26.04
N VAL A 2 10.06 3.79 25.10
CA VAL A 2 10.34 4.68 23.96
C VAL A 2 10.15 6.12 24.45
N VAL A 3 11.24 6.87 24.55
CA VAL A 3 11.19 8.29 24.91
C VAL A 3 10.90 9.08 23.63
N VAL A 4 9.69 9.60 23.50
CA VAL A 4 9.29 10.43 22.36
C VAL A 4 9.73 11.88 22.63
N SER A 5 10.52 12.47 21.72
CA SER A 5 11.02 13.84 21.89
C SER A 5 9.92 14.87 21.61
N LYS A 6 10.05 16.08 22.22
CA LYS A 6 9.13 17.21 21.97
C LYS A 6 9.04 17.58 20.49
N SER A 7 10.16 17.54 19.77
CA SER A 7 10.19 17.78 18.32
C SER A 7 9.42 16.71 17.54
N MET A 8 9.48 15.45 18.00
CA MET A 8 8.72 14.35 17.39
C MET A 8 7.21 14.50 17.64
N LEU A 9 6.81 14.97 18.82
CA LEU A 9 5.40 15.29 19.11
C LEU A 9 4.87 16.42 18.23
N VAL A 10 5.66 17.48 18.01
CA VAL A 10 5.30 18.57 17.09
C VAL A 10 5.17 18.06 15.66
N TYR A 11 6.12 17.25 15.19
CA TYR A 11 6.06 16.66 13.85
C TYR A 11 4.81 15.78 13.65
N ILE A 12 4.47 14.95 14.66
CA ILE A 12 3.26 14.12 14.63
C ILE A 12 1.99 14.98 14.64
N ALA A 13 1.97 16.07 15.43
CA ALA A 13 0.84 17.00 15.43
C ALA A 13 0.68 17.72 14.09
N MET A 14 1.78 18.09 13.45
CA MET A 14 1.81 18.67 12.09
C MET A 14 1.37 17.66 11.03
N MET A 15 1.64 16.37 11.23
CA MET A 15 1.17 15.27 10.38
C MET A 15 -0.29 14.83 10.65
N ASN A 16 -0.98 15.46 11.60
CA ASN A 16 -2.38 15.12 11.87
C ASN A 16 -3.32 15.86 10.92
N LEU A 17 -4.11 15.11 10.16
CA LEU A 17 -5.04 15.65 9.17
C LEU A 17 -6.02 16.68 9.77
N ARG A 18 -6.51 16.44 10.99
CA ARG A 18 -7.42 17.38 11.67
C ARG A 18 -6.76 18.74 11.89
N ASN A 19 -5.52 18.75 12.36
CA ASN A 19 -4.80 19.99 12.63
C ASN A 19 -4.51 20.76 11.33
N GLN A 20 -4.16 20.05 10.25
CA GLN A 20 -3.96 20.65 8.94
C GLN A 20 -5.24 21.28 8.39
N VAL A 21 -6.40 20.62 8.56
CA VAL A 21 -7.69 21.19 8.18
C VAL A 21 -8.01 22.43 9.03
N GLU A 22 -7.84 22.36 10.35
CA GLU A 22 -8.14 23.47 11.25
C GLU A 22 -7.27 24.71 10.99
N GLU A 23 -6.01 24.52 10.59
CA GLU A 23 -5.10 25.61 10.22
C GLU A 23 -5.54 26.32 8.92
N LEU A 24 -6.05 25.56 7.95
CA LEU A 24 -6.48 26.09 6.66
C LEU A 24 -7.91 26.63 6.68
N LEU A 25 -8.79 25.97 7.43
CA LEU A 25 -10.21 26.31 7.57
C LEU A 25 -10.64 26.15 9.04
N PRO A 26 -10.47 27.21 9.85
CA PRO A 26 -10.94 27.22 11.23
C PRO A 26 -12.46 27.04 11.30
N ASP A 27 -12.94 26.33 12.31
CA ASP A 27 -14.37 26.05 12.52
C ASP A 27 -15.05 25.35 11.33
N TRP A 28 -14.31 24.51 10.59
CA TRP A 28 -14.81 23.78 9.42
C TRP A 28 -16.04 22.91 9.73
N GLU A 29 -16.20 22.46 10.99
CA GLU A 29 -17.33 21.64 11.47
C GLU A 29 -18.69 22.35 11.27
N ARG A 30 -18.70 23.68 11.10
CA ARG A 30 -19.91 24.44 10.79
C ARG A 30 -20.38 24.29 9.34
N TRP A 31 -19.47 23.93 8.44
CA TRP A 31 -19.70 23.93 6.99
C TRP A 31 -19.71 22.53 6.40
N TYR A 32 -18.99 21.58 7.01
CA TYR A 32 -18.89 20.21 6.52
C TYR A 32 -19.40 19.19 7.55
N PRO A 33 -20.12 18.15 7.10
CA PRO A 33 -20.62 17.10 7.98
C PRO A 33 -19.50 16.15 8.47
N SER A 34 -18.35 16.13 7.80
CA SER A 34 -17.20 15.32 8.20
C SER A 34 -15.86 16.00 7.89
N LEU A 35 -14.83 15.63 8.67
CA LEU A 35 -13.46 16.11 8.47
C LEU A 35 -12.91 15.72 7.09
N PHE A 36 -13.31 14.56 6.60
CA PHE A 36 -12.84 14.02 5.33
C PHE A 36 -13.41 14.80 4.14
N ASP A 37 -14.64 15.31 4.24
CA ASP A 37 -15.22 16.16 3.20
C ASP A 37 -14.45 17.48 3.11
N ALA A 38 -14.21 18.14 4.25
CA ALA A 38 -13.38 19.34 4.31
C ALA A 38 -11.96 19.10 3.79
N ALA A 39 -11.33 17.99 4.20
CA ALA A 39 -9.99 17.61 3.75
C ALA A 39 -9.92 17.28 2.25
N SER A 40 -10.98 16.70 1.68
CA SER A 40 -11.09 16.41 0.26
C SER A 40 -11.21 17.69 -0.56
N ASP A 41 -12.06 18.63 -0.13
CA ASP A 41 -12.25 19.91 -0.82
C ASP A 41 -11.03 20.83 -0.72
N LEU A 42 -10.31 20.79 0.42
CA LEU A 42 -9.01 21.44 0.58
C LEU A 42 -7.86 20.75 -0.19
N GLY A 43 -8.11 19.56 -0.74
CA GLY A 43 -7.11 18.77 -1.48
C GLY A 43 -5.99 18.18 -0.63
N LEU A 44 -6.19 18.11 0.70
CA LEU A 44 -5.24 17.51 1.65
C LEU A 44 -5.21 15.98 1.51
N ILE A 45 -6.36 15.38 1.17
CA ILE A 45 -6.45 13.97 0.84
C ILE A 45 -6.84 13.81 -0.62
N LYS A 46 -6.18 12.87 -1.28
CA LYS A 46 -6.51 12.44 -2.64
C LYS A 46 -6.71 10.94 -2.61
N ALA A 47 -7.88 10.50 -3.05
CA ALA A 47 -8.12 9.10 -3.34
C ALA A 47 -7.90 8.89 -4.83
N GLU A 48 -6.91 8.07 -5.19
CA GLU A 48 -6.83 7.51 -6.53
C GLU A 48 -7.68 6.23 -6.57
N VAL A 49 -8.59 6.14 -7.55
CA VAL A 49 -9.35 4.91 -7.78
C VAL A 49 -8.38 3.89 -8.38
N CYS A 50 -7.86 3.01 -7.53
CA CYS A 50 -7.07 1.88 -8.02
C CYS A 50 -7.94 0.92 -8.83
N ASP A 51 -7.36 0.32 -9.87
CA ASP A 51 -8.02 -0.73 -10.62
C ASP A 51 -8.47 -1.84 -9.64
N PRO A 52 -9.70 -2.35 -9.72
CA PRO A 52 -10.22 -3.35 -8.78
C PRO A 52 -9.33 -4.60 -8.71
N ASP A 53 -8.61 -4.95 -9.78
CA ASP A 53 -7.67 -6.07 -9.79
C ASP A 53 -6.44 -5.83 -8.90
N SER A 54 -6.12 -4.57 -8.55
CA SER A 54 -5.08 -4.21 -7.59
C SER A 54 -5.47 -4.50 -6.14
N LEU A 55 -6.76 -4.51 -5.83
CA LEU A 55 -7.29 -4.85 -4.50
C LEU A 55 -7.42 -6.36 -4.30
N LEU A 56 -7.49 -7.13 -5.40
CA LEU A 56 -7.59 -8.59 -5.34
C LEU A 56 -6.27 -9.20 -4.87
N LEU A 57 -6.22 -9.52 -3.57
CA LEU A 57 -5.10 -10.18 -2.91
C LEU A 57 -4.61 -11.42 -3.67
N THR A 58 -5.53 -12.18 -4.27
CA THR A 58 -5.26 -13.35 -5.10
C THR A 58 -4.36 -13.03 -6.29
N ARG A 59 -4.60 -11.91 -6.99
CA ARG A 59 -3.78 -11.48 -8.14
C ARG A 59 -2.44 -10.93 -7.71
N ARG A 60 -2.39 -10.17 -6.59
CA ARG A 60 -1.13 -9.71 -6.00
C ARG A 60 -0.21 -10.88 -5.63
N HIS A 61 -0.79 -11.92 -5.05
CA HIS A 61 -0.03 -13.11 -4.64
C HIS A 61 0.23 -14.10 -5.77
N ALA A 62 -0.54 -14.09 -6.87
CA ALA A 62 -0.29 -14.97 -8.02
C ALA A 62 1.12 -14.75 -8.59
N LYS A 63 1.55 -13.49 -8.77
CA LYS A 63 2.91 -13.16 -9.23
C LYS A 63 3.99 -13.61 -8.25
N ILE A 64 3.71 -13.56 -6.94
CA ILE A 64 4.66 -13.99 -5.90
C ILE A 64 4.77 -15.52 -5.88
N ARG A 65 3.64 -16.23 -5.98
CA ARG A 65 3.60 -17.70 -6.06
C ARG A 65 4.34 -18.20 -7.29
N GLN A 66 4.06 -17.62 -8.46
CA GLN A 66 4.74 -17.99 -9.70
C GLN A 66 6.26 -17.77 -9.61
N ARG A 67 6.71 -16.62 -9.10
CA ARG A 67 8.15 -16.37 -8.87
C ARG A 67 8.76 -17.34 -7.86
N ALA A 68 8.01 -17.72 -6.83
CA ALA A 68 8.48 -18.71 -5.85
C ALA A 68 8.59 -20.11 -6.46
N GLU A 69 7.63 -20.52 -7.29
CA GLU A 69 7.64 -21.79 -8.02
C GLU A 69 8.76 -21.84 -9.06
N ASP A 70 8.98 -20.77 -9.81
CA ASP A 70 10.07 -20.63 -10.78
C ASP A 70 11.43 -20.70 -10.07
N ALA A 71 11.62 -19.92 -9.01
CA ALA A 71 12.86 -19.96 -8.21
C ALA A 71 13.07 -21.31 -7.51
N HIS A 72 11.99 -21.97 -7.09
CA HIS A 72 12.05 -23.32 -6.55
C HIS A 72 12.48 -24.32 -7.63
N ARG A 73 11.94 -24.21 -8.85
CA ARG A 73 12.31 -25.05 -9.99
C ARG A 73 13.74 -24.81 -10.44
N GLU A 74 14.24 -23.58 -10.45
CA GLU A 74 15.63 -23.26 -10.80
C GLU A 74 16.64 -23.81 -9.78
N LYS A 75 16.32 -23.71 -8.48
CA LYS A 75 17.25 -24.11 -7.41
C LYS A 75 17.20 -25.60 -7.08
N TRP A 76 16.04 -26.23 -7.29
CA TRP A 76 15.77 -27.59 -6.79
C TRP A 76 15.12 -28.51 -7.84
N GLY A 77 14.75 -28.00 -9.01
CA GLY A 77 14.27 -28.81 -10.13
C GLY A 77 15.43 -29.43 -10.88
N GLY A 78 15.72 -30.71 -10.60
CA GLY A 78 16.68 -31.49 -11.38
C GLY A 78 16.30 -31.49 -12.87
N GLN A 79 17.29 -31.33 -13.75
CA GLN A 79 17.11 -31.44 -15.19
C GLN A 79 16.40 -32.75 -15.52
N VAL A 80 15.18 -32.70 -16.03
CA VAL A 80 14.60 -33.83 -16.74
C VAL A 80 15.38 -33.92 -18.04
N GLN A 81 16.50 -34.67 -18.03
CA GLN A 81 17.18 -35.06 -19.24
C GLN A 81 16.17 -35.84 -20.08
N GLU A 82 15.73 -35.21 -21.17
CA GLU A 82 15.01 -35.84 -22.26
C GLU A 82 15.94 -36.91 -22.86
N HIS A 83 15.90 -38.12 -22.30
CA HIS A 83 16.43 -39.30 -22.97
C HIS A 83 15.49 -39.62 -24.12
N ALA A 84 15.72 -38.93 -25.24
CA ALA A 84 15.17 -39.24 -26.54
C ALA A 84 15.45 -40.71 -26.85
N GLY A 85 14.40 -41.52 -26.83
CA GLY A 85 14.44 -42.91 -27.25
C GLY A 85 14.79 -43.00 -28.73
N LYS A 86 16.03 -43.32 -29.05
CA LYS A 86 16.39 -43.99 -30.30
C LYS A 86 16.48 -45.49 -30.02
N ARG A 87 15.39 -46.22 -30.26
CA ARG A 87 15.47 -47.66 -30.48
C ARG A 87 15.63 -47.92 -31.98
N LYS A 88 16.69 -48.67 -32.26
CA LYS A 88 17.15 -49.20 -33.55
C LYS A 88 16.17 -50.24 -34.10
#